data_AF-A0A7S2TXM6-F1
#
_entry.id   AF-A0A7S2TXM6-F1
#
_cell.length_a   1.000
_cell.length_b   1.000
_cell.length_c   1.000
_cell.angle_alpha   90.00
_cell.angle_beta   90.00
_cell.angle_gamma   90.00
#
_symmetry.space_group_name_H-M   'P 1'
#
loop_
_entity.id
_entity.type
_entity.pdbx_description
1 polymer ?
#
loop_
_entity_poly.entity_id
_entity_poly.type
_entity_poly.pdbx_seq_one_letter_code
_entity_poly.pdbx_strand_id
1 'polypeptide(L)'
;FFGFHVDPTEPNRVWFMSRPTMVHTGTLKFGAKTLKATGKKVVPPPQVLSFSFDKHGLCYKMTGGYSVDRTVGNTGGLGGLFGVMYALGQTLPFPEGQPWKRSPQWEVFYARFAQLQTEWKGLFA
;
A
#
# COMPACT_ATOMS: atom_id res chain seq x y z
N PHE A 1 5.08 5.73 -12.87
CA PHE A 1 6.14 5.73 -11.84
C PHE A 1 6.84 7.08 -11.88
N PHE A 2 7.37 7.56 -10.76
CA PHE A 2 8.07 8.86 -10.69
C PHE A 2 9.02 8.91 -9.50
N GLY A 3 9.93 9.90 -9.49
CA GLY A 3 10.84 10.14 -8.36
C GLY A 3 11.95 9.10 -8.21
N PHE A 4 12.53 8.64 -9.32
CA PHE A 4 13.65 7.71 -9.30
C PHE A 4 14.88 8.36 -8.66
N HIS A 5 15.49 7.69 -7.69
CA HIS A 5 16.74 8.11 -7.07
C HIS A 5 17.54 6.90 -6.60
N VAL A 6 18.88 7.02 -6.66
CA VAL A 6 19.78 6.01 -6.14
C VAL A 6 19.75 6.05 -4.61
N ASP A 7 19.76 4.88 -3.99
CA ASP A 7 19.86 4.76 -2.55
C ASP A 7 21.22 5.31 -2.07
N PRO A 8 21.25 6.26 -1.11
CA PRO A 8 22.48 6.88 -0.65
C PRO A 8 23.40 5.94 0.12
N THR A 9 22.90 4.82 0.65
CA THR A 9 23.69 3.84 1.41
C THR A 9 23.90 2.52 0.64
N GLU A 10 23.08 2.24 -0.37
CA GLU A 10 23.19 1.06 -1.23
C GLU A 10 23.23 1.45 -2.73
N PRO A 11 24.39 1.84 -3.29
CA PRO A 11 24.48 2.46 -4.62
C PRO A 11 23.95 1.63 -5.80
N ASN A 12 23.80 0.33 -5.61
CA ASN A 12 23.23 -0.59 -6.60
C ASN A 12 21.69 -0.69 -6.51
N ARG A 13 21.04 0.12 -5.68
CA ARG A 13 19.58 0.19 -5.51
C ARG A 13 19.02 1.52 -6.00
N VAL A 14 17.89 1.45 -6.70
CA VAL A 14 17.11 2.62 -7.13
C VAL A 14 15.72 2.56 -6.48
N TRP A 15 15.36 3.61 -5.77
CA TRP A 15 14.03 3.83 -5.19
C TRP A 15 13.15 4.65 -6.13
N PHE A 16 11.84 4.37 -6.13
CA PHE A 16 10.87 5.13 -6.93
C PHE A 16 9.46 5.02 -6.36
N MET A 17 8.60 5.98 -6.69
CA MET A 17 7.19 5.99 -6.30
C MET A 17 6.29 5.46 -7.41
N SER A 18 5.22 4.76 -7.02
CA SER A 18 4.13 4.32 -7.89
C SER A 18 2.77 4.80 -7.39
N ARG A 19 1.95 5.30 -8.33
CA ARG A 19 0.53 5.62 -8.14
C ARG A 19 -0.26 5.10 -9.35
N PRO A 20 -0.36 3.78 -9.52
CA PRO A 20 -0.97 3.20 -10.71
C PRO A 20 -2.49 3.28 -10.60
N THR A 21 -3.16 3.28 -11.75
CA THR A 21 -4.58 3.00 -11.87
C THR A 21 -4.74 1.90 -12.89
N MET A 22 -5.42 0.82 -12.53
CA MET A 22 -5.49 -0.40 -13.33
C MET A 22 -6.95 -0.81 -13.54
N VAL A 23 -7.21 -1.61 -14.57
CA VAL A 23 -8.50 -2.25 -14.83
C VAL A 23 -8.27 -3.74 -15.00
N HIS A 24 -9.06 -4.57 -14.34
CA HIS A 24 -8.93 -6.03 -14.40
C HIS A 24 -9.55 -6.60 -15.68
N THR A 25 -8.79 -6.55 -16.77
CA THR A 25 -9.21 -6.93 -18.12
C THR A 25 -8.87 -8.37 -18.50
N GLY A 26 -7.93 -9.01 -17.80
CA GLY A 26 -7.48 -10.38 -18.05
C GLY A 26 -7.81 -11.33 -16.89
N THR A 27 -7.59 -12.62 -17.11
CA THR A 27 -7.71 -13.63 -16.04
C THR A 27 -6.48 -13.58 -15.14
N LEU A 28 -6.66 -13.27 -13.86
CA LEU A 28 -5.63 -13.30 -12.84
C LEU A 28 -5.55 -14.68 -12.19
N LYS A 29 -4.39 -15.34 -12.26
CA LYS A 29 -4.08 -16.57 -11.53
C LYS A 29 -3.14 -16.24 -10.38
N PHE A 30 -3.55 -16.55 -9.15
CA PHE A 30 -2.73 -16.34 -7.95
C PHE A 30 -2.92 -17.49 -6.95
N GLY A 31 -1.86 -18.28 -6.75
CA GLY A 31 -1.95 -19.53 -6.00
C GLY A 31 -3.03 -20.45 -6.57
N ALA A 32 -3.90 -20.97 -5.71
CA ALA A 32 -5.04 -21.79 -6.12
C ALA A 32 -6.24 -20.98 -6.70
N LYS A 33 -6.20 -19.64 -6.62
CA LYS A 33 -7.31 -18.79 -7.06
C LYS A 33 -7.15 -18.39 -8.53
N THR A 34 -8.22 -18.55 -9.29
CA THR A 34 -8.34 -18.03 -10.66
C THR A 34 -9.51 -17.05 -10.72
N LEU A 35 -9.21 -15.78 -11.00
CA LEU A 35 -10.18 -14.71 -11.12
C LEU A 35 -10.32 -14.34 -12.59
N LYS A 36 -11.50 -14.58 -13.17
CA LYS A 36 -11.82 -14.11 -14.52
C LYS A 36 -11.82 -12.58 -14.55
N ALA A 37 -11.53 -12.01 -15.72
CA ALA A 37 -11.63 -10.57 -15.96
C ALA A 37 -12.97 -10.02 -15.43
N THR A 38 -12.92 -8.96 -14.63
CA THR A 38 -14.11 -8.37 -14.01
C THR A 38 -14.42 -6.96 -14.51
N GLY A 39 -13.49 -6.32 -15.24
CA GLY A 39 -13.59 -4.91 -15.62
C GLY A 39 -13.50 -3.94 -14.44
N LYS A 40 -13.28 -4.41 -13.21
CA LYS A 40 -13.18 -3.55 -12.03
C LYS A 40 -11.91 -2.71 -12.10
N LYS A 41 -12.05 -1.44 -11.73
CA LYS A 41 -10.93 -0.52 -11.54
C LYS A 41 -10.23 -0.81 -10.22
N VAL A 42 -8.91 -0.96 -10.26
CA VAL A 42 -8.06 -1.14 -9.08
C VAL A 42 -7.20 0.10 -8.93
N VAL A 43 -7.31 0.75 -7.78
CA VAL A 43 -6.59 1.97 -7.43
C VAL A 43 -5.83 1.70 -6.13
N PRO A 44 -4.57 1.25 -6.21
CA PRO A 44 -3.75 1.07 -5.03
C PRO A 44 -3.40 2.39 -4.34
N PRO A 45 -3.00 2.35 -3.05
CA PRO A 45 -2.41 3.50 -2.39
C PRO A 45 -1.11 3.92 -3.09
N PRO A 46 -0.65 5.16 -2.86
CA PRO A 46 0.71 5.55 -3.19
C PRO A 46 1.70 4.58 -2.55
N GLN A 47 2.67 4.11 -3.34
CA GLN A 47 3.64 3.10 -2.92
C GLN A 47 5.06 3.53 -3.26
N VAL A 48 6.01 3.13 -2.41
CA VAL A 48 7.44 3.18 -2.72
C VAL A 48 7.92 1.76 -3.08
N LEU A 49 8.78 1.68 -4.08
CA LEU A 49 9.36 0.44 -4.59
C LEU A 49 10.86 0.64 -4.80
N SER A 50 11.59 -0.46 -4.91
CA SER A 50 12.99 -0.42 -5.35
C SER A 50 13.36 -1.58 -6.27
N PHE A 51 14.36 -1.34 -7.10
CA PHE A 51 15.11 -2.36 -7.81
C PHE A 51 16.56 -2.35 -7.32
N SER A 52 17.17 -3.52 -7.15
CA SER A 52 18.60 -3.68 -6.91
C SER A 52 19.24 -4.43 -8.06
N PHE A 53 20.40 -3.96 -8.50
CA PHE A 53 21.12 -4.45 -9.67
C PHE A 53 22.44 -5.10 -9.25
N ASP A 54 22.85 -6.12 -10.00
CA ASP A 54 24.15 -6.75 -9.85
C ASP A 54 25.25 -6.01 -10.64
N LYS A 55 26.48 -6.52 -10.58
CA LYS A 55 27.64 -5.95 -11.30
C LYS A 55 27.52 -5.99 -12.83
N HIS A 56 26.59 -6.79 -13.36
CA HIS A 56 26.32 -6.90 -14.80
C HIS A 56 25.13 -6.00 -15.22
N GLY A 57 24.55 -5.25 -14.29
CA GLY A 57 23.38 -4.41 -14.54
C GLY A 57 22.05 -5.18 -14.56
N LEU A 58 22.03 -6.43 -14.11
CA LEU A 58 20.82 -7.24 -14.05
C LEU A 58 20.07 -7.00 -12.73
N CYS A 59 18.76 -6.80 -12.80
CA CYS A 59 17.93 -6.66 -11.60
C CYS A 59 17.81 -8.01 -10.89
N TYR A 60 18.41 -8.14 -9.71
CA TYR A 60 18.34 -9.36 -8.89
C TYR A 60 17.30 -9.28 -7.77
N LYS A 61 16.82 -8.08 -7.43
CA LYS A 61 15.83 -7.88 -6.36
C LYS A 61 14.88 -6.74 -6.72
N MET A 62 13.59 -7.01 -6.62
CA MET A 62 12.54 -5.99 -6.61
C MET A 62 11.87 -6.02 -5.24
N THR A 63 11.77 -4.85 -4.60
CA THR A 63 10.89 -4.68 -3.45
C THR A 63 9.76 -3.72 -3.81
N GLY A 64 8.60 -3.92 -3.20
CA GLY A 64 7.44 -3.09 -3.47
C GLY A 64 6.29 -3.45 -2.55
N GLY A 65 5.18 -2.73 -2.71
CA GLY A 65 4.05 -2.87 -1.80
C GLY A 65 4.16 -2.05 -0.52
N TYR A 66 5.17 -1.17 -0.41
CA TYR A 66 5.28 -0.24 0.71
C TYR A 66 4.29 0.91 0.54
N SER A 67 3.05 0.69 0.97
CA SER A 67 2.01 1.73 0.99
C SER A 67 2.44 2.87 1.91
N VAL A 68 2.62 4.08 1.37
CA VAL A 68 3.00 5.28 2.14
C VAL A 68 1.79 6.06 2.65
N ASP A 69 0.63 5.89 2.01
CA ASP A 69 -0.65 6.37 2.53
C ASP A 69 -1.72 5.28 2.31
N ARG A 70 -2.06 4.57 3.40
CA ARG A 70 -3.00 3.44 3.36
C ARG A 70 -4.47 3.87 3.31
N THR A 71 -4.76 5.15 3.42
CA THR A 71 -6.14 5.68 3.39
C THR A 71 -6.64 5.96 1.98
N VAL A 72 -5.73 5.95 0.99
CA VAL A 72 -6.04 6.27 -0.40
C VAL A 72 -6.28 5.00 -1.22
N GLY A 73 -7.25 5.07 -2.13
CA GLY A 73 -7.55 4.02 -3.09
C GLY A 73 -8.61 3.03 -2.62
N ASN A 74 -8.71 1.89 -3.30
CA ASN A 74 -9.75 0.88 -3.05
C ASN A 74 -9.18 -0.52 -2.72
N THR A 75 -7.90 -0.59 -2.40
CA THR A 75 -7.22 -1.85 -2.09
C THR A 75 -7.09 -2.11 -0.58
N GLY A 76 -7.82 -1.36 0.25
CA GLY A 76 -7.80 -1.51 1.71
C GLY A 76 -6.43 -1.19 2.34
N GLY A 77 -5.67 -0.27 1.73
CA GLY A 77 -4.32 0.09 2.17
C GLY A 77 -3.23 -0.93 1.84
N LEU A 78 -3.59 -2.05 1.20
CA LEU A 78 -2.65 -3.08 0.78
C LEU A 78 -1.95 -2.69 -0.52
N GLY A 79 -0.65 -2.95 -0.56
CA GLY A 79 0.21 -2.79 -1.73
C GLY A 79 0.32 -4.07 -2.57
N GLY A 80 0.99 -3.95 -3.71
CA GLY A 80 1.28 -5.09 -4.59
C GLY A 80 0.05 -5.91 -4.97
N LEU A 81 0.26 -7.23 -5.12
CA LEU A 81 -0.79 -8.15 -5.55
C LEU A 81 -1.87 -8.38 -4.49
N PHE A 82 -1.55 -8.21 -3.21
CA PHE A 82 -2.51 -8.33 -2.10
C PHE A 82 -3.60 -7.27 -2.21
N GLY A 83 -3.21 -6.04 -2.57
CA GLY A 83 -4.16 -4.97 -2.83
C GLY A 83 -5.06 -5.23 -4.03
N VAL A 84 -4.51 -5.78 -5.11
CA VAL A 84 -5.30 -6.18 -6.29
C VAL A 84 -6.33 -7.23 -5.92
N MET A 85 -5.93 -8.29 -5.22
CA MET A 85 -6.84 -9.35 -4.75
C MET A 85 -7.97 -8.75 -3.91
N TYR A 86 -7.64 -7.86 -2.96
CA TYR A 86 -8.62 -7.20 -2.11
C TYR A 86 -9.63 -6.37 -2.91
N ALA A 87 -9.16 -5.54 -3.84
CA ALA A 87 -10.04 -4.73 -4.70
C ALA A 87 -10.94 -5.60 -5.62
N LEU A 88 -10.52 -6.82 -5.92
CA LEU A 88 -11.31 -7.80 -6.66
C LEU A 88 -12.29 -8.60 -5.77
N GLY A 89 -12.32 -8.35 -4.47
CA GLY A 89 -13.22 -9.01 -3.51
C GLY A 89 -12.65 -10.30 -2.93
N GLN A 90 -11.32 -10.48 -2.98
CA GLN A 90 -10.63 -11.63 -2.41
C GLN A 90 -9.72 -11.19 -1.29
N THR A 91 -9.78 -11.87 -0.15
CA THR A 91 -8.78 -11.73 0.92
C THR A 91 -7.87 -12.96 0.95
N LEU A 92 -6.70 -12.78 1.55
CA LEU A 92 -5.76 -13.87 1.82
C LEU A 92 -5.85 -14.29 3.28
N PRO A 93 -5.71 -15.59 3.60
CA PRO A 93 -5.99 -16.14 4.93
C PRO A 93 -4.83 -15.91 5.93
N PHE A 94 -4.13 -14.78 5.84
CA PHE A 94 -3.06 -14.41 6.75
C PHE A 94 -3.12 -12.92 7.09
N PRO A 95 -2.60 -12.50 8.26
CA PRO A 95 -2.77 -11.14 8.79
C PRO A 95 -2.30 -10.03 7.85
N GLU A 96 -1.16 -10.20 7.19
CA GLU A 96 -0.56 -9.22 6.27
C GLU A 96 -1.39 -9.02 4.98
N GLY A 97 -2.27 -9.97 4.67
CA GLY A 97 -3.19 -9.93 3.54
C GLY A 97 -4.55 -9.33 3.88
N GLN A 98 -4.74 -8.86 5.12
CA GLN A 98 -5.97 -8.19 5.56
C GLN A 98 -5.86 -6.68 5.36
N PRO A 99 -6.98 -5.99 5.05
CA PRO A 99 -6.97 -4.54 4.89
C PRO A 99 -6.45 -3.86 6.16
N TRP A 100 -5.74 -2.76 5.97
CA TRP A 100 -5.29 -1.94 7.06
C TRP A 100 -6.48 -1.35 7.82
N LYS A 101 -6.44 -1.50 9.15
CA LYS A 101 -7.39 -0.88 10.08
C LYS A 101 -6.58 -0.19 11.17
N ARG A 102 -7.05 0.97 11.63
CA ARG A 102 -6.48 1.62 12.81
C ARG A 102 -6.75 0.76 14.04
N SER A 103 -5.85 0.82 15.01
CA SER A 103 -6.11 0.20 16.31
C SER A 103 -7.21 0.98 17.05
N PRO A 104 -7.98 0.33 17.93
CA PRO A 104 -8.98 1.02 18.74
C PRO A 104 -8.38 2.19 19.56
N GLN A 105 -7.18 2.00 20.10
CA GLN A 105 -6.46 3.05 20.84
C GLN A 105 -6.13 4.24 19.95
N TRP A 106 -5.71 3.98 18.71
CA TRP A 106 -5.42 5.04 17.74
C TRP A 106 -6.69 5.76 17.31
N GLU A 107 -7.80 5.05 17.09
CA GLU A 107 -9.09 5.68 16.79
C GLU A 107 -9.56 6.59 17.92
N VAL A 108 -9.46 6.11 19.17
CA VAL A 108 -9.81 6.92 20.35
C VAL A 108 -8.90 8.15 20.45
N PHE A 109 -7.58 7.98 20.32
CA PHE A 109 -6.64 9.09 20.33
C PHE A 109 -6.97 10.10 19.22
N TYR A 110 -7.06 9.66 17.97
CA TYR A 110 -7.33 10.54 16.83
C TYR A 110 -8.68 11.28 16.94
N ALA A 111 -9.74 10.57 17.33
CA ALA A 111 -11.09 11.15 17.43
C ALA A 111 -11.24 12.07 18.65
N ARG A 112 -10.58 11.76 19.76
CA ARG A 112 -10.74 12.50 21.02
C ARG A 112 -9.65 13.54 21.25
N PHE A 113 -8.51 13.52 20.56
CA PHE A 113 -7.43 14.48 20.82
C PHE A 113 -7.85 15.92 20.53
N ALA A 114 -8.59 16.17 19.44
CA ALA A 114 -9.16 17.49 19.16
C ALA A 114 -10.21 17.91 20.22
N GLN A 115 -10.99 16.95 20.71
CA GLN A 115 -11.96 17.19 21.76
C GLN A 115 -11.29 17.50 23.11
N LEU A 116 -10.26 16.73 23.49
CA LEU A 116 -9.46 16.91 24.70
C LEU A 116 -8.74 18.27 24.70
N GLN A 117 -8.22 18.72 23.56
CA GLN A 117 -7.63 20.08 23.44
C GLN A 117 -8.67 21.17 23.72
N THR A 118 -9.92 20.96 23.30
CA THR A 118 -11.01 21.94 23.50
C THR A 118 -11.49 21.92 24.95
N GLU A 119 -11.69 20.74 25.52
CA GLU A 119 -12.11 20.52 26.91
C GLU A 119 -11.06 21.02 27.92
N TRP A 120 -9.76 20.77 27.66
CA TRP A 120 -8.68 21.30 28.51
C TRP A 120 -8.61 22.82 28.49
N LYS A 121 -8.81 23.46 27.33
CA LYS A 121 -8.85 24.94 27.27
C LYS A 121 -10.05 25.51 28.03
N GLY A 122 -11.18 24.82 28.06
CA GLY A 122 -12.37 25.22 28.81
C GLY A 122 -12.29 24.99 30.32
N LEU A 123 -11.39 24.11 30.80
CA LEU A 123 -11.18 23.84 32.23
C LEU A 123 -10.29 24.88 32.93
N PHE A 124 -9.52 25.66 32.17
CA PHE A 124 -8.57 26.67 32.68
C PHE A 124 -8.88 28.09 32.18
N ALA A 125 -10.08 28.32 31.65
CA ALA A 125 -10.65 29.63 31.32
C ALA A 125 -11.76 29.96 32.32
#